data_AF-A0AAU6C635-F1
#
_entry.id   AF-A0AAU6C635-F1
#
_cell.length_a   1.000
_cell.length_b   1.000
_cell.length_c   1.000
_cell.angle_alpha   90.00
_cell.angle_beta   90.00
_cell.angle_gamma   90.00
#
_symmetry.space_group_name_H-M   'P 1'
#
loop_
_entity.id
_entity.type
_entity.pdbx_description
1 polymer ?
#
loop_
_entity_poly.entity_id
_entity_poly.type
_entity_poly.pdbx_seq_one_letter_code
_entity_poly.pdbx_strand_id
1 'polypeptide(L)'
;MARLIGDSGPDLCAMADAATDHAVTVMRVGTVPRRPSAAVPASLATADACALLTPAALGALPGVQAAGAERDFGNWGCHWRSSDGDSGVDLVFDRNSPPLDTSDGTPVAFGAGKGFVVPEYDDRGTCTLRLVNRDFTDITGQRVEELADLTVSGTGALGKLCDTAKHLGTTAAARLPGT
;
A
#
# COMPACT_ATOMS: atom_id res chain seq x y z
N MET A 1 -9.86 20.38 -1.55
CA MET A 1 -9.88 21.80 -1.17
C MET A 1 -9.51 21.92 0.30
N ALA A 2 -8.38 22.55 0.62
CA ALA A 2 -7.96 22.77 2.01
C ALA A 2 -8.77 23.92 2.62
N ARG A 3 -9.38 23.68 3.79
CA ARG A 3 -10.07 24.71 4.57
C ARG A 3 -9.02 25.63 5.18
N LEU A 4 -9.09 26.92 4.85
CA LEU A 4 -8.27 27.96 5.50
C LEU A 4 -8.56 27.93 7.01
N ILE A 5 -7.57 27.49 7.78
CA ILE A 5 -7.54 27.63 9.22
C ILE A 5 -7.43 29.14 9.46
N GLY A 6 -8.35 29.73 10.23
CA GLY A 6 -8.44 31.17 10.42
C GLY A 6 -7.15 31.79 11.01
N ASP A 7 -7.13 33.12 11.02
CA ASP A 7 -6.02 34.05 11.35
C ASP A 7 -5.39 33.92 12.77
N SER A 8 -5.69 32.82 13.49
CA SER A 8 -5.16 32.48 14.81
C SER A 8 -4.41 31.14 14.85
N GLY A 9 -4.22 30.49 13.70
CA GLY A 9 -3.40 29.29 13.55
C GLY A 9 -1.91 29.62 13.37
N PRO A 10 -1.00 28.65 13.61
CA PRO A 10 0.41 28.83 13.30
C PRO A 10 0.61 29.07 11.79
N ASP A 11 1.56 29.94 11.45
CA ASP A 11 1.92 30.23 10.05
C ASP A 11 2.57 29.00 9.42
N LEU A 12 1.76 28.22 8.70
CA LEU A 12 2.19 26.99 8.05
C LEU A 12 3.25 27.23 6.97
N CYS A 13 3.25 28.41 6.34
CA CYS A 13 4.25 28.75 5.33
C CYS A 13 5.60 28.99 6.01
N ALA A 14 5.62 29.83 7.05
CA ALA A 14 6.85 30.08 7.82
C ALA A 14 7.42 28.80 8.47
N MET A 15 6.55 27.90 8.93
CA MET A 15 6.97 26.59 9.44
C MET A 15 7.59 25.71 8.35
N ALA A 16 6.99 25.67 7.16
CA ALA A 16 7.51 24.92 6.02
C ALA A 16 8.87 25.47 5.55
N ASP A 17 9.01 26.79 5.50
CA ASP A 17 10.26 27.46 5.14
C ASP A 17 11.36 27.13 6.15
N ALA A 18 11.09 27.29 7.45
CA ALA A 18 12.05 26.96 8.50
C ALA A 18 12.48 25.49 8.50
N ALA A 19 11.55 24.55 8.27
CA ALA A 19 11.87 23.14 8.15
C ALA A 19 12.73 22.84 6.92
N THR A 20 12.43 23.48 5.78
CA THR A 20 13.18 23.33 4.52
C THR A 20 14.60 23.86 4.66
N ASP A 21 14.77 25.06 5.23
CA ASP A 21 16.08 25.66 5.47
C ASP A 21 16.94 24.80 6.40
N HIS A 22 16.33 24.23 7.44
CA HIS A 22 17.02 23.30 8.32
C HIS A 22 17.47 22.03 7.58
N ALA A 23 16.59 21.42 6.79
CA ALA A 23 16.92 20.23 6.01
C ALA A 23 18.05 20.51 5.01
N VAL A 24 18.00 21.64 4.30
CA VAL A 24 19.07 22.08 3.37
C VAL A 24 20.38 22.27 4.12
N THR A 25 20.35 22.86 5.31
CA THR A 25 21.54 23.04 6.15
C THR A 25 22.15 21.69 6.53
N VAL A 26 21.35 20.73 7.01
CA VAL A 26 21.81 19.38 7.35
C VAL A 26 22.41 18.67 6.12
N MET A 27 21.75 18.74 4.97
CA MET A 27 22.23 18.13 3.71
C MET A 27 23.53 18.76 3.20
N ARG A 28 23.81 20.04 3.51
CA ARG A 28 25.09 20.70 3.16
C ARG A 28 26.26 20.24 4.01
N VAL A 29 26.02 19.77 5.24
CA VAL A 29 27.07 19.34 6.17
C VAL A 29 27.65 17.97 5.79
N GLY A 30 26.89 17.13 5.09
CA GLY A 30 27.38 15.83 4.62
C GLY A 30 26.28 14.91 4.09
N THR A 31 26.64 13.65 3.84
CA THR A 31 25.69 12.65 3.36
C THR A 31 24.66 12.30 4.43
N VAL A 32 23.39 12.14 4.03
CA VAL A 32 22.35 11.59 4.92
C VAL A 32 22.78 10.18 5.37
N PRO A 33 22.91 9.93 6.68
CA PRO A 33 23.32 8.63 7.19
C PRO A 33 22.39 7.53 6.68
N ARG A 34 22.96 6.44 6.16
CA ARG A 34 22.19 5.24 5.87
C ARG A 34 21.70 4.63 7.18
N ARG A 35 20.54 3.98 7.13
CA ARG A 35 20.05 3.18 8.26
C ARG A 35 21.14 2.16 8.65
N PRO A 36 21.56 2.11 9.92
CA PRO A 36 22.70 1.29 10.34
C PRO A 36 22.40 -0.21 10.34
N SER A 37 21.12 -0.59 10.41
CA SER A 37 20.69 -1.99 10.30
C SER A 37 20.35 -2.35 8.86
N ALA A 38 20.76 -3.53 8.43
CA ALA A 38 20.28 -4.14 7.20
C ALA A 38 18.73 -4.24 7.22
N ALA A 39 18.12 -4.23 6.03
CA ALA A 39 16.70 -4.46 5.92
C ALA A 39 16.36 -5.87 6.44
N VAL A 40 15.24 -5.99 7.15
CA VAL A 40 14.76 -7.28 7.66
C VAL A 40 14.31 -8.11 6.44
N PRO A 41 14.85 -9.31 6.19
CA PRO A 41 14.52 -10.08 4.99
C PRO A 41 13.01 -10.36 4.81
N ALA A 42 12.29 -10.53 5.91
CA ALA A 42 10.84 -10.71 5.93
C ALA A 42 10.03 -9.42 5.64
N SER A 43 10.69 -8.26 5.54
CA SER A 43 10.02 -6.97 5.38
C SER A 43 9.67 -6.69 3.92
N LEU A 44 8.47 -6.12 3.72
CA LEU A 44 8.02 -5.59 2.44
C LEU A 44 8.94 -4.50 1.88
N ALA A 45 9.73 -3.85 2.73
CA ALA A 45 10.73 -2.87 2.29
C ALA A 45 11.78 -3.45 1.32
N THR A 46 11.93 -4.78 1.27
CA THR A 46 12.85 -5.49 0.36
C THR A 46 12.15 -6.17 -0.82
N ALA A 47 10.82 -6.12 -0.86
CA ALA A 47 10.00 -6.78 -1.86
C ALA A 47 9.72 -5.87 -3.07
N ASP A 48 9.34 -6.50 -4.18
CA ASP A 48 8.85 -5.84 -5.39
C ASP A 48 7.34 -6.11 -5.52
N ALA A 49 6.52 -5.07 -5.36
CA ALA A 49 5.06 -5.18 -5.49
C ALA A 49 4.65 -5.75 -6.87
N CYS A 50 5.31 -5.32 -7.95
CA CYS A 50 4.96 -5.80 -9.29
C CYS A 50 5.28 -7.28 -9.51
N ALA A 51 6.13 -7.88 -8.67
CA ALA A 51 6.45 -9.31 -8.75
C ALA A 51 5.43 -10.20 -8.00
N LEU A 52 4.53 -9.61 -7.21
CA LEU A 52 3.56 -10.35 -6.40
C LEU A 52 2.37 -10.87 -7.20
N LEU A 53 2.06 -10.28 -8.36
CA LEU A 53 1.00 -10.75 -9.25
C LEU A 53 1.59 -11.30 -10.55
N THR A 54 1.10 -12.47 -10.97
CA THR A 54 1.52 -13.07 -12.23
C THR A 54 0.66 -12.55 -13.40
N PRO A 55 1.18 -12.61 -14.64
CA PRO A 55 0.36 -12.32 -15.82
C PRO A 55 -0.92 -13.16 -15.90
N ALA A 56 -0.85 -14.43 -15.46
CA ALA A 56 -2.00 -15.31 -15.42
C ALA A 56 -3.06 -14.86 -14.41
N ALA A 57 -2.65 -14.38 -13.23
CA ALA A 57 -3.58 -13.85 -12.23
C ALA A 57 -4.25 -12.57 -12.72
N LEU A 58 -3.50 -11.66 -13.34
CA LEU A 58 -4.04 -10.42 -13.91
C LEU A 58 -5.04 -10.67 -15.04
N GLY A 59 -4.94 -11.81 -15.74
CA GLY A 59 -5.92 -12.24 -16.74
C GLY A 59 -7.35 -12.43 -16.21
N ALA A 60 -7.57 -12.40 -14.88
CA ALA A 60 -8.90 -12.36 -14.28
C ALA A 60 -9.65 -11.04 -14.55
N LEU A 61 -8.94 -9.97 -14.93
CA LEU A 61 -9.51 -8.66 -15.24
C LEU A 61 -9.43 -8.38 -16.75
N PRO A 62 -10.58 -8.30 -17.45
CA PRO A 62 -10.59 -7.95 -18.86
C PRO A 62 -9.89 -6.61 -19.12
N GLY A 63 -9.05 -6.58 -20.16
CA GLY A 63 -8.36 -5.36 -20.58
C GLY A 63 -7.11 -4.99 -19.76
N VAL A 64 -6.93 -5.55 -18.57
CA VAL A 64 -5.73 -5.34 -17.74
C VAL A 64 -4.61 -6.28 -18.21
N GLN A 65 -3.43 -5.74 -18.48
CA GLN A 65 -2.28 -6.50 -18.94
C GLN A 65 -1.08 -6.31 -18.02
N ALA A 66 -0.28 -7.37 -17.84
CA ALA A 66 0.95 -7.29 -17.06
C ALA A 66 2.03 -6.42 -17.73
N ALA A 67 2.07 -6.43 -19.07
CA ALA A 67 2.95 -5.58 -19.87
C ALA A 67 2.38 -4.15 -19.86
N GLY A 68 2.87 -3.31 -18.96
CA GLY A 68 2.31 -1.99 -18.71
C GLY A 68 2.22 -1.62 -17.22
N ALA A 69 2.72 -2.49 -16.33
CA ALA A 69 2.78 -2.20 -14.91
C ALA A 69 3.56 -0.90 -14.61
N GLU A 70 2.93 0.05 -13.93
CA GLU A 70 3.56 1.27 -13.46
C GLU A 70 4.09 1.06 -12.04
N ARG A 71 5.37 1.36 -11.84
CA ARG A 71 6.08 1.15 -10.57
C ARG A 71 6.19 2.44 -9.78
N ASP A 72 5.88 2.35 -8.50
CA ASP A 72 6.11 3.45 -7.57
C ASP A 72 7.53 3.43 -6.99
N PHE A 73 7.82 4.47 -6.21
CA PHE A 73 9.05 4.63 -5.47
C PHE A 73 9.43 3.35 -4.70
N GLY A 74 10.69 2.91 -4.86
CA GLY A 74 11.21 1.74 -4.17
C GLY A 74 10.67 0.39 -4.66
N ASN A 75 9.83 0.37 -5.72
CA ASN A 75 9.03 -0.79 -6.13
C ASN A 75 8.02 -1.25 -5.07
N TRP A 76 7.63 -0.35 -4.17
CA TRP A 76 6.67 -0.65 -3.09
C TRP A 76 5.21 -0.44 -3.49
N GLY A 77 4.98 0.09 -4.68
CA GLY A 77 3.67 0.18 -5.31
C GLY A 77 3.74 -0.30 -6.75
N CYS A 78 2.65 -0.90 -7.21
CA CYS A 78 2.49 -1.32 -8.59
C CYS A 78 1.05 -1.13 -9.06
N HIS A 79 0.89 -0.60 -10.27
CA HIS A 79 -0.40 -0.31 -10.86
C HIS A 79 -0.54 -1.00 -12.21
N TRP A 80 -1.68 -1.66 -12.41
CA TRP A 80 -2.07 -2.23 -13.70
C TRP A 80 -3.43 -1.66 -14.09
N ARG A 81 -3.51 -1.05 -15.26
CA ARG A 81 -4.75 -0.44 -15.77
C ARG A 81 -5.14 -1.04 -17.11
N SER A 82 -6.44 -1.05 -17.38
CA SER A 82 -6.96 -1.25 -18.74
C SER A 82 -6.61 -0.06 -19.63
N SER A 83 -6.64 -0.25 -20.95
CA SER A 83 -6.31 0.82 -21.91
C SER A 83 -7.25 2.04 -21.85
N ASP A 84 -8.49 1.84 -21.38
CA ASP A 84 -9.48 2.88 -21.15
C ASP A 84 -9.42 3.48 -19.73
N GLY A 85 -8.65 2.88 -18.82
CA GLY A 85 -8.53 3.31 -17.42
C GLY A 85 -9.71 2.93 -16.52
N ASP A 86 -10.75 2.28 -17.06
CA ASP A 86 -11.99 1.97 -16.34
C ASP A 86 -11.85 0.81 -15.36
N SER A 87 -10.80 -0.01 -15.48
CA SER A 87 -10.51 -1.13 -14.60
C SER A 87 -9.03 -1.21 -14.28
N GLY A 88 -8.72 -1.73 -13.10
CA GLY A 88 -7.33 -1.90 -12.73
C GLY A 88 -7.10 -2.56 -11.39
N VAL A 89 -5.82 -2.74 -11.09
CA VAL A 89 -5.30 -3.25 -9.83
C VAL A 89 -4.23 -2.31 -9.35
N ASP A 90 -4.33 -1.92 -8.09
CA ASP A 90 -3.27 -1.23 -7.36
C ASP A 90 -2.79 -2.15 -6.26
N LEU A 91 -1.49 -2.31 -6.12
CA LEU A 91 -0.86 -3.05 -5.03
C LEU A 91 0.19 -2.17 -4.38
N VAL A 92 -0.08 -1.72 -3.16
CA VAL A 92 0.78 -0.78 -2.44
C VAL A 92 1.14 -1.37 -1.08
N PHE A 93 2.41 -1.23 -0.69
CA PHE A 93 2.85 -1.59 0.65
C PHE A 93 2.63 -0.44 1.61
N ASP A 94 2.05 -0.74 2.76
CA ASP A 94 1.76 0.23 3.81
C ASP A 94 2.06 -0.33 5.20
N ARG A 95 1.85 0.48 6.23
CA ARG A 95 1.96 0.11 7.63
C ARG A 95 0.79 0.65 8.43
N ASN A 96 0.22 -0.16 9.32
CA ASN A 96 -0.92 0.24 10.15
C ASN A 96 -0.60 0.10 11.65
N SER A 97 -1.00 1.11 12.42
CA SER A 97 -0.98 1.13 13.89
C SER A 97 -2.27 1.80 14.37
N PRO A 98 -3.08 1.17 15.23
CA PRO A 98 -2.90 -0.18 15.79
C PRO A 98 -3.03 -1.30 14.73
N PRO A 99 -2.69 -2.57 15.06
CA PRO A 99 -2.97 -3.72 14.17
C PRO A 99 -4.45 -3.79 13.78
N LEU A 100 -4.73 -4.29 12.57
CA LEU A 100 -6.09 -4.37 12.02
C LEU A 100 -7.00 -5.27 12.87
N ASP A 101 -8.26 -4.87 13.00
CA ASP A 101 -9.32 -5.62 13.64
C ASP A 101 -10.61 -5.69 12.78
N THR A 102 -11.69 -6.25 13.33
CA THR A 102 -12.95 -6.42 12.60
C THR A 102 -13.66 -5.13 12.22
N SER A 103 -13.25 -3.99 12.77
CA SER A 103 -13.72 -2.67 12.35
C SER A 103 -13.05 -2.19 11.06
N ASP A 104 -11.89 -2.76 10.72
CA ASP A 104 -11.14 -2.44 9.50
C ASP A 104 -11.61 -3.22 8.26
N GLY A 105 -12.57 -4.14 8.40
CA GLY A 105 -13.16 -4.86 7.28
C GLY A 105 -13.64 -6.27 7.60
N THR A 106 -13.98 -7.01 6.55
CA THR A 106 -14.38 -8.41 6.69
C THR A 106 -13.14 -9.29 6.73
N PRO A 107 -12.88 -10.05 7.82
CA PRO A 107 -11.71 -10.89 7.93
C PRO A 107 -11.73 -12.02 6.91
N VAL A 108 -10.56 -12.30 6.34
CA VAL A 108 -10.31 -13.37 5.38
C VAL A 108 -8.96 -14.02 5.69
N ALA A 109 -8.85 -15.32 5.40
CA ALA A 109 -7.65 -16.11 5.63
C ALA A 109 -6.99 -16.51 4.31
N PHE A 110 -5.65 -16.46 4.26
CA PHE A 110 -4.85 -16.84 3.09
C PHE A 110 -3.71 -17.75 3.53
N GLY A 111 -3.92 -19.06 3.50
CA GLY A 111 -2.97 -20.02 4.06
C GLY A 111 -2.75 -19.76 5.56
N ALA A 112 -1.50 -19.50 5.97
CA ALA A 112 -1.16 -19.13 7.34
C ALA A 112 -1.32 -17.63 7.65
N GLY A 113 -1.55 -16.79 6.63
CA GLY A 113 -1.72 -15.35 6.75
C GLY A 113 -3.18 -14.93 6.95
N LYS A 114 -3.36 -13.67 7.37
CA LYS A 114 -4.66 -13.01 7.55
C LYS A 114 -4.75 -11.75 6.69
N GLY A 115 -5.97 -11.31 6.42
CA GLY A 115 -6.24 -10.02 5.81
C GLY A 115 -7.69 -9.59 6.00
N PHE A 116 -8.01 -8.42 5.46
CA PHE A 116 -9.34 -7.83 5.57
C PHE A 116 -9.79 -7.32 4.21
N VAL A 117 -11.02 -7.66 3.83
CA VAL A 117 -11.68 -7.14 2.62
C VAL A 117 -12.52 -5.93 2.99
N VAL A 118 -12.31 -4.84 2.28
CA VAL A 118 -12.93 -3.54 2.51
C VAL A 118 -13.52 -3.03 1.19
N PRO A 119 -14.85 -3.13 1.00
CA PRO A 119 -15.50 -2.56 -0.16
C PRO A 119 -15.43 -1.03 -0.13
N GLU A 120 -15.21 -0.41 -1.29
CA GLU A 120 -15.18 1.05 -1.48
C GLU A 120 -14.24 1.78 -0.51
N TYR A 121 -13.09 1.18 -0.21
CA TYR A 121 -12.08 1.76 0.68
C TYR A 121 -11.42 3.00 0.08
N ASP A 122 -10.95 2.89 -1.16
CA ASP A 122 -10.28 4.01 -1.86
C ASP A 122 -11.29 4.97 -2.50
N ASP A 123 -12.30 4.44 -3.19
CA ASP A 123 -13.39 5.20 -3.82
C ASP A 123 -14.55 4.24 -4.14
N ARG A 124 -15.66 4.78 -4.64
CA ARG A 124 -16.75 3.98 -5.21
C ARG A 124 -16.26 3.13 -6.37
N GLY A 125 -16.82 1.92 -6.48
CA GLY A 125 -16.41 1.00 -7.54
C GLY A 125 -15.01 0.41 -7.34
N THR A 126 -14.51 0.41 -6.10
CA THR A 126 -13.30 -0.33 -5.73
C THR A 126 -13.57 -1.36 -4.64
N CYS A 127 -12.70 -2.35 -4.54
CA CYS A 127 -12.64 -3.21 -3.36
C CYS A 127 -11.18 -3.49 -3.02
N THR A 128 -10.83 -3.23 -1.76
CA THR A 128 -9.46 -3.36 -1.27
C THR A 128 -9.35 -4.58 -0.39
N LEU A 129 -8.31 -5.37 -0.62
CA LEU A 129 -7.87 -6.41 0.27
C LEU A 129 -6.59 -5.96 0.96
N ARG A 130 -6.63 -5.83 2.28
CA ARG A 130 -5.48 -5.48 3.13
C ARG A 130 -4.85 -6.76 3.65
N LEU A 131 -3.72 -7.18 3.06
CA LEU A 131 -3.00 -8.40 3.45
C LEU A 131 -1.96 -8.09 4.51
N VAL A 132 -1.96 -8.83 5.62
CA VAL A 132 -0.93 -8.68 6.66
C VAL A 132 0.29 -9.54 6.30
N ASN A 133 1.44 -8.90 6.09
CA ASN A 133 2.72 -9.60 5.86
C ASN A 133 3.38 -10.00 7.19
N ARG A 134 3.49 -9.05 8.13
CA ARG A 134 4.09 -9.30 9.45
C ARG A 134 3.71 -8.24 10.48
N ASP A 135 3.82 -8.63 11.74
CA ASP A 135 3.75 -7.73 12.89
C ASP A 135 5.17 -7.35 13.36
N PHE A 136 5.33 -6.15 13.87
CA PHE A 136 6.54 -5.76 14.61
C PHE A 136 6.27 -4.63 15.61
N THR A 137 7.24 -4.40 16.48
CA THR A 137 7.23 -3.23 17.38
C THR A 137 8.14 -2.15 16.82
N ASP A 138 7.63 -0.95 16.66
CA ASP A 138 8.43 0.17 16.15
C ASP A 138 9.28 0.83 17.25
N ILE A 139 10.02 1.88 16.87
CA ILE A 139 10.92 2.59 17.79
C ILE A 139 10.19 3.32 18.94
N THR A 140 8.88 3.52 18.82
CA THR A 140 8.04 4.14 19.85
C THR A 140 7.41 3.11 20.79
N GLY A 141 7.63 1.81 20.53
CA GLY A 141 7.03 0.72 21.30
C GLY A 141 5.62 0.33 20.84
N GLN A 142 5.13 0.89 19.74
CA GLN A 142 3.81 0.53 19.20
C GLN A 142 3.88 -0.74 18.36
N ARG A 143 2.82 -1.56 18.45
CA ARG A 143 2.61 -2.66 17.52
C ARG A 143 2.16 -2.12 16.18
N VAL A 144 2.84 -2.55 15.13
CA VAL A 144 2.60 -2.13 13.75
C VAL A 144 2.51 -3.38 12.87
N GLU A 145 1.62 -3.35 11.89
CA GLU A 145 1.56 -4.35 10.83
C GLU A 145 2.18 -3.79 9.55
N GLU A 146 2.95 -4.59 8.82
CA GLU A 146 3.26 -4.31 7.41
C GLU A 146 2.15 -4.92 6.55
N LEU A 147 1.58 -4.10 5.68
CA LEU A 147 0.44 -4.45 4.84
C LEU A 147 0.82 -4.44 3.36
N ALA A 148 0.20 -5.34 2.60
CA ALA A 148 0.08 -5.22 1.16
C ALA A 148 -1.39 -4.97 0.81
N ASP A 149 -1.71 -3.74 0.48
CA ASP A 149 -3.06 -3.29 0.17
C ASP A 149 -3.28 -3.45 -1.35
N LEU A 150 -4.18 -4.38 -1.69
CA LEU A 150 -4.54 -4.72 -3.07
C LEU A 150 -5.93 -4.19 -3.38
N THR A 151 -6.00 -3.10 -4.15
CA THR A 151 -7.25 -2.50 -4.60
C THR A 151 -7.57 -2.97 -6.02
N VAL A 152 -8.79 -3.47 -6.23
CA VAL A 152 -9.35 -3.71 -7.56
C VAL A 152 -10.37 -2.63 -7.87
N SER A 153 -10.23 -1.95 -8.99
CA SER A 153 -11.20 -0.97 -9.50
C SER A 153 -11.88 -1.49 -10.76
N GLY A 154 -13.14 -1.10 -10.97
CA GLY A 154 -13.89 -1.47 -12.16
C GLY A 154 -15.34 -0.97 -12.18
N THR A 155 -15.99 -1.05 -13.33
CA THR A 155 -17.41 -0.68 -13.52
C THR A 155 -18.40 -1.79 -13.16
N GLY A 156 -17.90 -2.95 -12.71
CA GLY A 156 -18.69 -4.13 -12.36
C GLY A 156 -19.41 -4.02 -11.01
N ALA A 157 -20.19 -5.07 -10.69
CA ALA A 157 -20.82 -5.17 -9.37
C ALA A 157 -19.75 -5.30 -8.27
N LEU A 158 -19.92 -4.54 -7.18
CA LEU A 158 -18.96 -4.47 -6.06
C LEU A 158 -18.56 -5.84 -5.51
N GLY A 159 -19.51 -6.78 -5.38
CA GLY A 159 -19.21 -8.14 -4.94
C GLY A 159 -18.21 -8.87 -5.85
N LYS A 160 -18.30 -8.68 -7.18
CA LYS A 160 -17.35 -9.25 -8.13
C LYS A 160 -15.96 -8.62 -8.01
N LEU A 161 -15.89 -7.32 -7.73
CA LEU A 161 -14.59 -6.65 -7.49
C LEU A 161 -13.95 -7.23 -6.23
N CYS A 162 -14.71 -7.42 -5.16
CA CYS A 162 -14.19 -8.03 -3.93
C CYS A 162 -13.78 -9.50 -4.11
N ASP A 163 -14.52 -10.28 -4.89
CA ASP A 163 -14.12 -11.66 -5.19
C ASP A 163 -12.83 -11.70 -6.04
N THR A 164 -12.68 -10.73 -6.96
CA THR A 164 -11.45 -10.56 -7.73
C THR A 164 -10.28 -10.15 -6.83
N ALA A 165 -10.49 -9.20 -5.91
CA ALA A 165 -9.48 -8.78 -4.95
C ALA A 165 -9.00 -9.95 -4.08
N LYS A 166 -9.92 -10.81 -3.59
CA LYS A 166 -9.56 -12.04 -2.85
C LYS A 166 -8.77 -13.03 -3.71
N HIS A 167 -9.15 -13.20 -4.97
CA HIS A 167 -8.47 -14.12 -5.89
C HIS A 167 -7.02 -13.67 -6.16
N LEU A 168 -6.85 -12.39 -6.51
CA LEU A 168 -5.53 -11.78 -6.73
C LEU A 168 -4.73 -11.77 -5.42
N GLY A 169 -5.38 -11.46 -4.30
CA GLY A 169 -4.80 -11.50 -2.97
C GLY A 169 -4.21 -12.84 -2.57
N THR A 170 -4.89 -13.94 -2.93
CA THR A 170 -4.36 -15.30 -2.73
C THR A 170 -3.04 -15.50 -3.50
N THR A 171 -2.95 -14.94 -4.71
CA THR A 171 -1.74 -14.99 -5.53
C THR A 171 -0.61 -14.16 -4.92
N ALA A 172 -0.92 -12.95 -4.44
CA ALA A 172 0.04 -12.06 -3.80
C ALA A 172 0.56 -12.64 -2.47
N ALA A 173 -0.33 -13.14 -1.61
CA ALA A 173 -0.01 -13.73 -0.32
C ALA A 173 1.00 -14.88 -0.43
N ALA A 174 0.89 -15.72 -1.47
CA ALA A 174 1.81 -16.83 -1.70
C ALA A 174 3.24 -16.40 -2.11
N ARG A 175 3.45 -15.11 -2.39
CA ARG A 175 4.74 -14.53 -2.82
C ARG A 175 5.28 -13.47 -1.85
N LEU A 176 4.54 -13.19 -0.78
CA LEU A 176 5.02 -12.30 0.26
C LEU A 176 6.31 -12.87 0.86
N PRO A 177 7.26 -12.02 1.27
CA PRO A 177 8.54 -12.46 1.85
C PRO A 177 8.37 -13.42 3.02
N GLY A 178 7.23 -13.35 3.72
CA GLY A 178 6.87 -14.25 4.80
C GLY A 178 7.74 -14.06 6.05
N THR A 179 7.17 -14.38 7.20
CA THR A 179 7.91 -14.54 8.47
C THR A 179 8.52 -15.93 8.58
#